data_AF-A0A7C3T0R1-F1
#
_entry.id   AF-A0A7C3T0R1-F1
#
_cell.length_a   1.000
_cell.length_b   1.000
_cell.length_c   1.000
_cell.angle_alpha   90.00
_cell.angle_beta   90.00
_cell.angle_gamma   90.00
#
_symmetry.space_group_name_H-M   'P 1'
#
loop_
_entity.id
_entity.type
_entity.pdbx_description
1 polymer ?
#
loop_
_entity_poly.entity_id
_entity_poly.type
_entity_poly.pdbx_seq_one_letter_code
_entity_poly.pdbx_strand_id
1 'polypeptide(L)'
;MTIESLLRVRVEPGAELLPGTAVYRALDRAVELDPAFMVVGKRVKTLALGKLVLTLDGETQRLQGLRAYSPSARWKVEGTEEPPADDAQGALYLTHDFGGEDLCFGNLYPRYEFHEPTRSLRIRIREGKALVIRVGHRVLAGISTEGLLTDFWLEDLSFTA
;
A
#
# COMPACT_ATOMS: atom_id res chain seq x y z
N MET A 1 -6.40 16.57 -12.86
CA MET A 1 -5.63 15.47 -12.23
C MET A 1 -6.34 14.16 -12.53
N THR A 2 -5.66 13.19 -13.15
CA THR A 2 -6.25 11.87 -13.44
C THR A 2 -5.83 10.87 -12.37
N ILE A 3 -6.63 9.83 -12.14
CA ILE A 3 -6.26 8.82 -11.16
C ILE A 3 -4.99 8.06 -11.56
N GLU A 4 -4.79 7.85 -12.85
CA GLU A 4 -3.58 7.22 -13.38
C GLU A 4 -2.31 8.01 -13.02
N SER A 5 -2.39 9.35 -13.03
CA SER A 5 -1.26 10.18 -12.62
C SER A 5 -0.89 10.02 -11.14
N LEU A 6 -1.85 9.64 -10.30
CA LEU A 6 -1.66 9.38 -8.87
C LEU A 6 -1.15 7.96 -8.57
N LEU A 7 -1.34 7.02 -9.50
CA LEU A 7 -0.95 5.62 -9.33
C LEU A 7 0.36 5.28 -10.01
N ARG A 8 0.96 6.23 -10.74
CA ARG A 8 2.21 6.01 -11.44
C ARG A 8 3.36 5.87 -10.45
N VAL A 9 4.12 4.79 -10.62
CA VAL A 9 5.20 4.40 -9.73
C VAL A 9 6.50 4.17 -10.48
N ARG A 10 7.61 4.35 -9.76
CA ARG A 10 8.96 3.91 -10.12
C ARG A 10 9.42 2.92 -9.06
N VAL A 11 10.13 1.88 -9.48
CA VAL A 11 10.74 0.88 -8.59
C VAL A 11 12.25 1.04 -8.63
N GLU A 12 12.88 0.94 -7.47
CA GLU A 12 14.33 0.81 -7.33
C GLU A 12 14.66 -0.59 -6.79
N PRO A 13 15.07 -1.52 -7.66
CA PRO A 13 15.39 -2.88 -7.27
C PRO A 13 16.58 -2.93 -6.30
N GLY A 14 16.55 -3.88 -5.36
CA GLY A 14 17.64 -4.11 -4.41
C GLY A 14 17.75 -3.08 -3.28
N ALA A 15 16.90 -2.05 -3.26
CA ALA A 15 16.81 -1.13 -2.14
C ALA A 15 16.28 -1.83 -0.87
N GLU A 16 16.63 -1.30 0.29
CA GLU A 16 16.21 -1.84 1.58
C GLU A 16 14.68 -1.89 1.70
N LEU A 17 14.16 -3.02 2.18
CA LEU A 17 12.74 -3.19 2.43
C LEU A 17 12.26 -2.26 3.54
N LEU A 18 11.04 -1.77 3.42
CA LEU A 18 10.38 -1.06 4.52
C LEU A 18 10.26 -1.99 5.74
N PRO A 19 10.83 -1.61 6.90
CA PRO A 19 10.54 -2.29 8.14
C PRO A 19 9.09 -2.06 8.58
N GLY A 20 8.57 -2.90 9.47
CA GLY A 20 7.27 -2.70 10.08
C GLY A 20 6.42 -3.95 10.16
N THR A 21 5.23 -3.78 10.72
CA THR A 21 4.25 -4.85 10.93
C THR A 21 2.94 -4.50 10.24
N ALA A 22 2.33 -5.49 9.58
CA ALA A 22 0.97 -5.38 9.09
C ALA A 22 -0.01 -5.75 10.23
N VAL A 23 -0.83 -4.80 10.65
CA VAL A 23 -1.74 -4.95 11.79
C VAL A 23 -3.15 -4.55 11.37
N TYR A 24 -4.12 -5.37 11.76
CA TYR A 24 -5.52 -4.99 11.79
C TYR A 24 -5.88 -4.45 13.17
N ARG A 25 -6.39 -3.22 13.21
CA ARG A 25 -6.92 -2.57 14.40
C ARG A 25 -8.44 -2.60 14.37
N ALA A 26 -9.03 -3.31 15.33
CA ALA A 26 -10.48 -3.48 15.40
C ALA A 26 -11.21 -2.18 15.80
N LEU A 27 -10.59 -1.36 16.67
CA LEU A 27 -11.16 -0.14 17.24
C LEU A 27 -11.54 0.91 16.18
N ASP A 28 -10.65 1.15 15.23
CA ASP A 28 -10.83 2.11 14.12
C ASP A 28 -11.19 1.42 12.79
N ARG A 29 -11.29 0.08 12.80
CA ARG A 29 -11.58 -0.75 11.62
C ARG A 29 -10.61 -0.46 10.47
N ALA A 30 -9.34 -0.25 10.80
CA ALA A 30 -8.26 -0.02 9.86
C ALA A 30 -7.32 -1.22 9.77
N VAL A 31 -6.74 -1.44 8.59
CA VAL A 31 -5.48 -2.14 8.47
C VAL A 31 -4.39 -1.12 8.23
N GLU A 32 -3.36 -1.23 9.03
CA GLU A 32 -2.18 -0.40 8.96
C GLU A 32 -0.99 -1.29 8.65
N LEU A 33 -0.18 -0.88 7.70
CA LEU A 33 1.25 -1.01 7.96
C LEU A 33 1.56 0.08 8.94
N ASP A 34 1.80 -0.29 10.19
CA ASP A 34 2.39 0.62 11.14
C ASP A 34 3.83 0.85 10.65
N PRO A 35 4.16 2.03 10.08
CA PRO A 35 5.56 2.29 9.79
C PRO A 35 6.22 2.33 11.16
N ALA A 36 7.20 1.46 11.41
CA ALA A 36 7.99 1.52 12.64
C ALA A 36 8.74 2.87 12.82
N PHE A 37 8.56 3.81 11.90
CA PHE A 37 9.27 5.06 11.74
C PHE A 37 8.33 6.11 11.15
N MET A 38 7.52 6.77 11.98
CA MET A 38 7.52 8.22 11.84
C MET A 38 8.93 8.66 12.24
N VAL A 39 9.82 8.86 11.26
CA VAL A 39 11.12 9.47 11.54
C VAL A 39 10.85 10.91 11.94
N VAL A 40 10.87 11.16 13.24
CA VAL A 40 10.70 12.50 13.81
C VAL A 40 11.67 13.46 13.10
N GLY A 41 11.12 14.52 12.50
CA GLY A 41 11.89 15.54 11.78
C GLY A 41 11.99 15.37 10.26
N LYS A 42 11.47 14.29 9.67
CA LYS A 42 11.37 14.18 8.20
C LYS A 42 10.05 14.74 7.68
N ARG A 43 10.11 15.46 6.55
CA ARG A 43 8.92 15.91 5.80
C ARG A 43 8.19 14.68 5.26
N VAL A 44 6.88 14.65 5.40
CA VAL A 44 6.02 13.57 4.89
C VAL A 44 5.01 14.13 3.91
N LYS A 45 4.72 13.36 2.87
CA LYS A 45 3.61 13.61 1.94
C LYS A 45 2.54 12.55 2.13
N THR A 46 1.29 12.97 1.99
CA THR A 46 0.13 12.09 2.14
C THR A 46 -0.66 12.04 0.85
N LEU A 47 -0.86 10.84 0.32
CA LEU A 47 -1.75 10.60 -0.81
C LEU A 47 -3.00 9.85 -0.31
N ALA A 48 -4.12 10.56 -0.23
CA ALA A 48 -5.40 10.03 0.21
C ALA A 48 -6.21 9.58 -1.01
N LEU A 49 -6.36 8.26 -1.18
CA LEU A 49 -7.04 7.57 -2.26
C LEU A 49 -8.36 6.97 -1.77
N GLY A 50 -9.27 7.84 -1.33
CA GLY A 50 -10.53 7.44 -0.69
C GLY A 50 -10.29 6.78 0.67
N LYS A 51 -10.40 5.44 0.72
CA LYS A 51 -10.21 4.65 1.95
C LYS A 51 -8.79 4.12 2.12
N LEU A 52 -7.93 4.31 1.13
CA LEU A 52 -6.51 3.98 1.18
C LEU A 52 -5.72 5.28 1.34
N VAL A 53 -4.80 5.33 2.28
CA VAL A 53 -3.92 6.46 2.53
C VAL A 53 -2.49 5.95 2.42
N LEU A 54 -1.69 6.59 1.57
CA LEU A 54 -0.27 6.30 1.44
C LEU A 54 0.53 7.43 2.08
N THR A 55 1.48 7.06 2.93
CA THR A 55 2.46 7.96 3.51
C THR A 55 3.76 7.84 2.73
N LEU A 56 4.27 8.97 2.26
CA LEU A 56 5.44 9.06 1.40
C LEU A 56 6.52 9.93 2.06
N ASP A 57 7.77 9.64 1.77
CA ASP A 57 8.89 10.53 2.06
C ASP A 57 8.71 11.86 1.29
N GLY A 58 8.88 13.00 1.97
CA GLY A 58 8.55 14.30 1.41
C GLY A 58 9.45 14.75 0.25
N GLU A 59 10.69 14.26 0.21
CA GLU A 59 11.68 14.62 -0.82
C GLU A 59 11.65 13.64 -1.98
N THR A 60 11.72 12.35 -1.67
CA THR A 60 11.88 11.28 -2.66
C THR A 60 10.55 10.70 -3.13
N GLN A 61 9.47 10.89 -2.36
CA GLN A 61 8.18 10.22 -2.56
C GLN A 61 8.25 8.70 -2.47
N ARG A 62 9.27 8.16 -1.79
CA ARG A 62 9.35 6.75 -1.42
C ARG A 62 8.16 6.39 -0.53
N LEU A 63 7.48 5.28 -0.80
CA LEU A 63 6.46 4.74 0.10
C LEU A 63 7.10 4.50 1.48
N GLN A 64 6.50 5.03 2.54
CA GLN A 64 6.93 4.86 3.93
C GLN A 64 5.90 4.08 4.74
N GLY A 65 4.62 4.20 4.39
CA GLY A 65 3.54 3.49 5.07
C GLY A 65 2.25 3.51 4.27
N LEU A 66 1.31 2.65 4.66
CA LEU A 66 -0.03 2.67 4.12
C LEU A 66 -1.05 2.31 5.19
N ARG A 67 -2.21 2.97 5.11
CA ARG A 67 -3.36 2.74 5.97
C ARG A 67 -4.58 2.56 5.09
N ALA A 68 -5.37 1.53 5.36
CA ALA A 68 -6.61 1.30 4.65
C ALA A 68 -7.77 1.08 5.62
N TYR A 69 -8.88 1.77 5.39
CA TYR A 69 -10.06 1.72 6.26
C TYR A 69 -11.16 0.86 5.65
N SER A 70 -11.71 -0.07 6.44
CA SER A 70 -12.88 -0.87 6.06
C SER A 70 -14.02 -0.71 7.08
N PRO A 71 -15.04 0.10 6.78
CA PRO A 71 -16.04 0.48 7.78
C PRO A 71 -16.94 -0.67 8.27
N SER A 72 -16.96 -1.83 7.62
CA SER A 72 -17.93 -2.89 7.95
C SER A 72 -17.41 -4.03 8.82
N ALA A 73 -16.12 -4.07 9.19
CA ALA A 73 -15.49 -5.23 9.87
C ALA A 73 -15.72 -6.60 9.16
N ARG A 74 -16.23 -6.56 7.92
CA ARG A 74 -16.40 -7.71 7.05
C ARG A 74 -15.44 -7.49 5.91
N TRP A 75 -14.25 -8.08 6.03
CA TRP A 75 -13.46 -8.51 4.88
C TRP A 75 -14.40 -9.41 4.06
N LYS A 76 -15.19 -8.80 3.18
CA LYS A 76 -16.42 -9.41 2.66
C LYS A 76 -16.16 -10.44 1.57
N VAL A 77 -14.89 -10.75 1.35
CA VAL A 77 -14.44 -11.73 0.39
C VAL A 77 -13.38 -12.53 1.13
N GLU A 78 -13.71 -13.77 1.46
CA GLU A 78 -12.71 -14.82 1.59
C GLU A 78 -11.99 -14.84 0.24
N GLY A 79 -10.93 -14.05 0.13
CA GLY A 79 -10.07 -14.06 -1.02
C GLY A 79 -9.51 -15.46 -1.09
N THR A 80 -9.76 -16.17 -2.18
CA THR A 80 -9.22 -17.52 -2.40
C THR A 80 -7.77 -17.48 -2.87
N GLU A 81 -7.27 -16.30 -3.23
CA GLU A 81 -5.91 -16.13 -3.75
C GLU A 81 -4.93 -15.91 -2.59
N GLU A 82 -3.98 -16.82 -2.48
CA GLU A 82 -2.77 -16.65 -1.68
C GLU A 82 -1.94 -15.46 -2.21
N PRO A 83 -1.18 -14.76 -1.34
CA PRO A 83 -0.21 -13.78 -1.81
C PRO A 83 0.71 -14.38 -2.88
N PRO A 84 0.89 -13.68 -4.01
CA PRO A 84 1.80 -14.16 -5.06
C PRO A 84 3.25 -14.11 -4.57
N ALA A 85 4.11 -14.94 -5.16
CA ALA A 85 5.55 -14.75 -5.04
C ALA A 85 5.96 -13.38 -5.61
N ASP A 86 6.97 -12.75 -5.01
CA ASP A 86 7.57 -11.54 -5.54
C ASP A 86 8.53 -11.83 -6.71
N ASP A 87 8.45 -11.01 -7.75
CA ASP A 87 9.36 -11.05 -8.89
C ASP A 87 10.70 -10.34 -8.55
N ALA A 88 10.65 -9.38 -7.63
CA ALA A 88 11.82 -8.67 -7.12
C ALA A 88 11.51 -7.98 -5.78
N GLN A 89 12.57 -7.56 -5.08
CA GLN A 89 12.48 -6.70 -3.90
C GLN A 89 13.07 -5.32 -4.16
N GLY A 90 12.54 -4.28 -3.51
CA GLY A 90 13.07 -2.93 -3.63
C GLY A 90 12.19 -1.83 -3.04
N ALA A 91 12.47 -0.59 -3.41
CA ALA A 91 11.72 0.58 -2.96
C ALA A 91 10.73 1.06 -4.03
N LEU A 92 9.54 1.45 -3.59
CA LEU A 92 8.47 1.99 -4.44
C LEU A 92 8.40 3.52 -4.27
N TYR A 93 8.38 4.24 -5.38
CA TYR A 93 8.28 5.70 -5.40
C TYR A 93 7.07 6.12 -6.21
N LEU A 94 6.27 7.04 -5.68
CA LEU A 94 5.21 7.68 -6.46
C LEU A 94 5.83 8.80 -7.31
N THR A 95 5.40 8.91 -8.56
CA THR A 95 5.95 9.92 -9.49
C THR A 95 5.04 11.14 -9.63
N HIS A 96 4.01 11.24 -8.79
CA HIS A 96 3.05 12.34 -8.86
C HIS A 96 3.71 13.66 -8.47
N ASP A 97 3.40 14.72 -9.20
CA ASP A 97 3.78 16.06 -8.78
C ASP A 97 2.71 16.63 -7.84
N PHE A 98 3.10 16.83 -6.58
CA PHE A 98 2.25 17.42 -5.55
C PHE A 98 2.14 18.95 -5.66
N GLY A 99 2.85 19.60 -6.58
CA GLY A 99 2.74 21.05 -6.80
C GLY A 99 3.15 21.89 -5.59
N GLY A 100 4.02 21.37 -4.74
CA GLY A 100 4.44 22.01 -3.48
C GLY A 100 3.60 21.64 -2.25
N GLU A 101 2.46 20.99 -2.43
CA GLU A 101 1.58 20.54 -1.35
C GLU A 101 2.13 19.29 -0.64
N ASP A 102 1.73 19.11 0.63
CA ASP A 102 2.04 17.91 1.41
C ASP A 102 0.90 16.89 1.41
N LEU A 103 -0.26 17.25 0.86
CA LEU A 103 -1.46 16.42 0.85
C LEU A 103 -2.12 16.48 -0.52
N CYS A 104 -2.37 15.30 -1.10
CA CYS A 104 -3.09 15.15 -2.36
C CYS A 104 -4.25 14.16 -2.19
N PHE A 105 -5.39 14.48 -2.82
CA PHE A 105 -6.60 13.68 -2.76
C PHE A 105 -6.98 13.12 -4.12
N GLY A 106 -7.21 11.82 -4.18
CA GLY A 106 -7.80 11.11 -5.31
C GLY A 106 -8.97 10.26 -4.85
N ASN A 107 -10.00 10.13 -5.69
CA ASN A 107 -11.09 9.21 -5.39
C ASN A 107 -10.82 7.86 -6.04
N LEU A 108 -10.71 6.83 -5.19
CA LEU A 108 -10.64 5.42 -5.56
C LEU A 108 -11.59 4.61 -4.70
N TYR A 109 -11.97 3.45 -5.23
CA TYR A 109 -12.79 2.47 -4.54
C TYR A 109 -12.05 1.12 -4.49
N PRO A 110 -11.03 0.98 -3.61
CA PRO A 110 -10.31 -0.27 -3.50
C PRO A 110 -11.25 -1.41 -3.09
N ARG A 111 -10.97 -2.61 -3.60
CA ARG A 111 -11.59 -3.86 -3.13
C ARG A 111 -10.66 -4.55 -2.14
N TYR A 112 -11.25 -5.20 -1.16
CA TYR A 112 -10.53 -5.84 -0.06
C TYR A 112 -10.84 -7.34 -0.05
N GLU A 113 -9.81 -8.16 -0.11
CA GLU A 113 -9.92 -9.62 -0.18
C GLU A 113 -8.98 -10.22 0.86
N PHE A 114 -9.54 -10.94 1.84
CA PHE A 114 -8.76 -11.51 2.93
C PHE A 114 -8.63 -13.02 2.74
N HIS A 115 -7.39 -13.50 2.71
CA HIS A 115 -7.09 -14.92 2.64
C HIS A 115 -6.74 -15.42 4.05
N GLU A 116 -7.70 -16.12 4.66
CA GLU A 116 -7.63 -16.61 6.04
C GLU A 116 -6.40 -17.50 6.31
N PRO A 117 -6.06 -18.50 5.45
CA PRO A 117 -4.97 -19.44 5.75
C PRO A 117 -3.60 -18.77 5.97
N THR A 118 -3.28 -17.75 5.18
CA THR A 118 -2.02 -16.98 5.31
C THR A 118 -2.20 -15.67 6.06
N ARG A 119 -3.41 -15.42 6.58
CA ARG A 119 -3.81 -14.17 7.24
C ARG A 119 -3.38 -12.93 6.45
N SER A 120 -3.59 -12.95 5.14
CA SER A 120 -3.14 -11.88 4.25
C SER A 120 -4.31 -11.09 3.69
N LEU A 121 -4.10 -9.79 3.50
CA LEU A 121 -5.09 -8.89 2.91
C LEU A 121 -4.57 -8.38 1.56
N ARG A 122 -5.37 -8.58 0.51
CA ARG A 122 -5.22 -7.86 -0.74
C ARG A 122 -6.08 -6.61 -0.75
N ILE A 123 -5.46 -5.48 -1.07
CA ILE A 123 -6.10 -4.20 -1.38
C ILE A 123 -5.98 -4.00 -2.89
N ARG A 124 -7.01 -4.35 -3.64
CA ARG A 124 -7.04 -4.23 -5.09
C ARG A 124 -7.49 -2.83 -5.50
N ILE A 125 -6.64 -2.12 -6.23
CA ILE A 125 -6.86 -0.75 -6.70
C ILE A 125 -7.38 -0.74 -8.14
N ARG A 126 -6.80 -1.57 -9.01
CA ARG A 126 -7.23 -1.78 -10.40
C ARG A 126 -6.83 -3.18 -10.88
N GLU A 127 -7.39 -3.58 -12.01
CA GLU A 127 -7.03 -4.84 -12.68
C GLU A 127 -5.72 -4.70 -13.48
N GLY A 128 -5.15 -5.83 -13.92
CA GLY A 128 -4.00 -5.84 -14.84
C GLY A 128 -2.62 -5.81 -14.15
N LYS A 129 -2.46 -6.57 -13.06
CA LYS A 129 -1.17 -6.82 -12.42
C LYS A 129 -0.22 -7.54 -13.40
N ALA A 130 0.98 -7.01 -13.60
CA ALA A 130 2.02 -7.59 -14.45
C ALA A 130 3.29 -7.98 -13.69
N LEU A 131 3.59 -7.28 -12.60
CA LEU A 131 4.77 -7.48 -11.76
C LEU A 131 4.38 -7.36 -10.28
N VAL A 132 5.03 -8.14 -9.43
CA VAL A 132 4.89 -8.12 -7.97
C VAL A 132 6.24 -7.75 -7.35
N ILE A 133 6.27 -6.62 -6.64
CA ILE A 133 7.48 -6.15 -5.94
C ILE A 133 7.29 -6.26 -4.44
N ARG A 134 8.24 -6.89 -3.75
CA ARG A 134 8.34 -6.81 -2.29
C ARG A 134 8.90 -5.46 -1.90
N VAL A 135 8.08 -4.64 -1.24
CA VAL A 135 8.42 -3.26 -0.87
C VAL A 135 8.62 -3.09 0.63
N GLY A 136 8.17 -4.06 1.42
CA GLY A 136 8.43 -4.18 2.84
C GLY A 136 8.47 -5.63 3.27
N HIS A 137 8.85 -5.90 4.52
CA HIS A 137 8.92 -7.27 5.02
C HIS A 137 7.58 -8.02 4.94
N ARG A 138 6.46 -7.29 4.97
CA ARG A 138 5.09 -7.81 4.97
C ARG A 138 4.24 -7.23 3.85
N VAL A 139 4.87 -6.70 2.80
CA VAL A 139 4.20 -5.85 1.82
C VAL A 139 4.65 -6.18 0.42
N LEU A 140 3.70 -6.58 -0.41
CA LEU A 140 3.87 -6.70 -1.85
C LEU A 140 3.08 -5.59 -2.55
N ALA A 141 3.62 -5.05 -3.62
CA ALA A 141 2.96 -4.11 -4.51
C ALA A 141 2.85 -4.72 -5.91
N GLY A 142 1.62 -4.81 -6.42
CA GLY A 142 1.34 -5.15 -7.81
C GLY A 142 1.48 -3.91 -8.71
N ILE A 143 2.11 -4.09 -9.86
CA ILE A 143 2.36 -3.02 -10.85
C ILE A 143 1.95 -3.53 -12.24
N SER A 144 1.24 -2.71 -13.00
CA SER A 144 0.89 -3.03 -14.39
C SER A 144 2.08 -2.81 -15.34
N THR A 145 1.97 -3.29 -16.58
CA THR A 145 2.96 -3.06 -17.65
C THR A 145 3.18 -1.57 -17.96
N GLU A 146 2.23 -0.72 -17.61
CA GLU A 146 2.27 0.74 -17.82
C GLU A 146 2.93 1.49 -16.65
N GLY A 147 3.40 0.77 -15.63
CA GLY A 147 3.99 1.36 -14.42
C GLY A 147 2.97 1.96 -13.46
N LEU A 148 1.76 1.40 -13.41
CA LEU A 148 0.70 1.86 -12.51
C LEU A 148 0.49 0.84 -11.39
N LEU A 149 0.34 1.33 -10.16
CA LEU A 149 0.03 0.53 -8.99
C LEU A 149 -1.34 -0.16 -9.16
N THR A 150 -1.38 -1.49 -8.98
CA THR A 150 -2.59 -2.31 -9.16
C THR A 150 -3.16 -2.84 -7.85
N ASP A 151 -2.29 -3.26 -6.93
CA ASP A 151 -2.70 -3.85 -5.67
C ASP A 151 -1.60 -3.73 -4.61
N PHE A 152 -2.01 -3.82 -3.35
CA PHE A 152 -1.13 -4.14 -2.24
C PHE A 152 -1.53 -5.48 -1.65
N TRP A 153 -0.54 -6.29 -1.27
CA TRP A 153 -0.74 -7.44 -0.40
C TRP A 153 -0.05 -7.17 0.92
N LEU A 154 -0.80 -7.34 1.99
CA LEU A 154 -0.33 -7.28 3.36
C LEU A 154 -0.28 -8.72 3.88
N GLU A 155 0.90 -9.16 4.27
CA GLU A 155 1.16 -10.54 4.71
C GLU A 155 1.21 -10.62 6.23
N ASP A 156 0.86 -11.79 6.78
CA ASP A 156 0.90 -12.09 8.21
C ASP A 156 0.21 -11.03 9.09
N LEU A 157 -1.01 -10.63 8.74
CA LEU A 157 -1.74 -9.63 9.51
C LEU A 157 -1.96 -10.10 10.94
N SER A 158 -1.48 -9.29 11.88
CA SER A 158 -1.78 -9.44 13.30
C SER A 158 -3.09 -8.75 13.64
N PHE A 159 -3.96 -9.41 14.41
CA PHE A 159 -5.23 -8.83 14.85
C PHE A 159 -5.04 -8.28 16.27
N THR A 160 -5.23 -6.98 16.45
CA THR A 160 -5.17 -6.32 17.75
C THR A 160 -6.53 -5.74 18.12
N ALA A 161 -6.94 -5.92 19.38
CA ALA A 161 -8.18 -5.41 19.94
C ALA A 161 -8.10 -3.90 20.23
#